data_AF-A0A4Q5WBB8-F1
#
_entry.id   AF-A0A4Q5WBB8-F1
#
_cell.length_a   1.000
_cell.length_b   1.000
_cell.length_c   1.000
_cell.angle_alpha   90.00
_cell.angle_beta   90.00
_cell.angle_gamma   90.00
#
_symmetry.space_group_name_H-M   'P 1'
#
loop_
_entity.id
_entity.type
_entity.pdbx_description
1 polymer ?
#
loop_
_entity_poly.entity_id
_entity_poly.type
_entity_poly.pdbx_seq_one_letter_code
_entity_poly.pdbx_strand_id
1 'polypeptide(L)' 'MADIVNLNAHRKRKAREERETEAAAKRMMFGRTKGEKKRDEIQKSADIRKIDGAKRERDDEPR' A
#
# COMPACT_ATOMS: atom_id res chain seq x y z
N MET A 1 -32.71 18.61 32.89
CA MET A 1 -32.62 17.55 31.86
C MET A 1 -31.16 17.21 31.70
N ALA A 2 -30.76 15.95 31.87
CA ALA A 2 -29.35 15.56 31.76
C ALA A 2 -29.08 15.06 30.34
N ASP A 3 -28.03 15.57 29.70
CA ASP A 3 -27.57 15.09 28.41
C ASP A 3 -26.91 13.71 28.57
N ILE A 4 -27.59 12.67 28.07
CA ILE A 4 -27.06 11.31 28.06
C ILE A 4 -26.12 11.19 26.86
N VAL A 5 -24.83 11.38 27.10
CA VAL A 5 -23.81 11.24 26.05
C VAL A 5 -23.36 9.79 25.90
N ASN A 6 -23.40 9.29 24.66
CA ASN A 6 -22.90 7.95 24.35
C ASN A 6 -21.37 7.95 24.25
N LEU A 7 -20.71 7.51 25.32
CA LEU A 7 -19.25 7.41 25.39
C LEU A 7 -18.65 6.45 24.34
N ASN A 8 -19.38 5.42 23.91
CA ASN A 8 -18.90 4.51 22.87
C ASN A 8 -18.82 5.20 21.50
N ALA A 9 -19.81 6.03 21.18
CA ALA A 9 -19.78 6.83 19.95
C ALA A 9 -18.61 7.82 19.96
N HIS A 10 -18.36 8.46 21.12
CA HIS A 10 -17.23 9.37 21.31
C HIS A 10 -15.88 8.67 21.11
N ARG A 11 -15.68 7.52 21.76
CA ARG A 11 -14.45 6.70 21.61
C ARG A 11 -14.24 6.26 20.16
N LYS A 12 -15.31 5.81 19.48
CA LYS A 12 -15.25 5.42 18.06
C LYS A 12 -14.91 6.60 17.14
N ARG A 13 -15.32 7.82 17.48
CA ARG A 13 -14.95 9.02 16.72
C ARG A 13 -13.47 9.34 16.92
N LYS A 14 -12.99 9.35 18.17
CA LYS A 14 -11.56 9.55 18.49
C LYS A 14 -10.66 8.54 17.80
N ALA A 15 -11.01 7.26 17.86
CA ALA A 15 -10.25 6.21 17.17
C ALA A 15 -10.24 6.36 15.64
N ARG A 16 -11.24 7.02 15.03
CA ARG A 16 -11.24 7.34 13.60
C ARG A 16 -10.31 8.51 13.29
N GLU A 17 -10.39 9.59 14.08
CA GLU A 17 -9.50 10.76 13.98
C GLU A 17 -8.02 10.36 14.14
N GLU A 18 -7.70 9.50 15.12
CA GLU A 18 -6.34 9.00 15.36
C GLU A 18 -5.81 8.18 14.16
N ARG A 19 -6.65 7.32 13.56
CA ARG A 19 -6.25 6.56 12.36
C ARG A 19 -5.98 7.46 11.17
N GLU A 20 -6.76 8.52 10.99
CA GLU A 20 -6.57 9.46 9.89
C GLU A 20 -5.28 10.28 10.05
N THR A 21 -4.99 10.75 11.27
CA THR A 21 -3.75 11.47 11.58
C THR A 21 -2.53 10.58 11.43
N GLU A 22 -2.57 9.34 11.92
CA GLU A 22 -1.51 8.36 11.69
C GLU A 22 -1.30 8.06 10.20
N ALA A 23 -2.39 7.91 9.44
CA ALA A 23 -2.30 7.67 8.00
C ALA A 23 -1.67 8.88 7.28
N ALA A 24 -2.03 10.11 7.67
CA ALA A 24 -1.42 11.32 7.16
C ALA A 24 0.08 11.40 7.50
N ALA A 25 0.46 11.12 8.76
CA ALA A 25 1.85 11.05 9.18
C ALA A 25 2.64 10.00 8.40
N LYS A 26 2.07 8.80 8.19
CA LYS A 26 2.72 7.74 7.38
C LYS A 26 2.86 8.15 5.90
N ARG A 27 1.90 8.90 5.33
CA ARG A 27 2.03 9.47 3.98
C ARG A 27 3.15 10.51 3.90
N MET A 28 3.26 11.40 4.88
CA MET A 28 4.34 12.40 4.93
C MET A 28 5.71 11.75 5.13
N MET A 29 5.84 10.82 6.09
CA MET A 29 7.11 10.21 6.46
C MET A 29 7.66 9.27 5.39
N PHE A 30 6.80 8.48 4.76
CA PHE A 30 7.23 7.42 3.84
C PHE A 30 6.96 7.74 2.37
N GLY A 31 6.21 8.81 2.07
CA GLY A 31 5.87 9.26 0.71
C GLY A 31 5.00 8.29 -0.11
N ARG A 32 4.90 7.03 0.31
CA ARG A 32 4.15 5.96 -0.34
C ARG A 32 3.34 5.17 0.67
N THR A 33 2.08 4.96 0.34
CA THR A 33 1.15 4.10 1.08
C THR A 33 1.45 2.63 0.84
N LYS A 34 0.94 1.75 1.73
CA LYS A 34 1.00 0.29 1.52
C LYS A 34 0.34 -0.14 0.21
N GLY A 35 -0.73 0.55 -0.21
CA GLY A 35 -1.44 0.26 -1.46
C GLY A 35 -0.60 0.56 -2.70
N GLU A 36 0.13 1.68 -2.70
CA GLU A 36 1.06 2.04 -3.78
C GLU A 36 2.23 1.06 -3.86
N LYS A 37 2.83 0.69 -2.72
CA LYS A 37 3.89 -0.33 -2.69
C LYS A 37 3.44 -1.65 -3.30
N LYS A 38 2.24 -2.13 -2.94
CA LYS A 38 1.67 -3.36 -3.49
C LYS A 38 1.40 -3.27 -5.00
N ARG A 39 0.93 -2.12 -5.48
CA ARG A 39 0.75 -1.89 -6.93
C ARG A 39 2.09 -1.95 -7.67
N ASP A 40 3.11 -1.27 -7.14
CA ASP A 40 4.46 -1.28 -7.71
C ASP A 40 5.05 -2.70 -7.73
N GLU A 41 4.89 -3.47 -6.66
CA GLU A 41 5.35 -4.87 -6.59
C GLU A 41 4.67 -5.75 -7.64
N ILE A 42 3.34 -5.61 -7.80
CA ILE A 42 2.58 -6.36 -8.81
C ILE A 42 3.07 -5.97 -10.22
N GLN A 43 3.23 -4.68 -10.49
CA GLN A 43 3.70 -4.19 -11.79
C GLN A 43 5.09 -4.73 -12.10
N LYS A 44 6.04 -4.61 -11.16
CA LYS A 44 7.39 -5.18 -11.30
C LYS A 44 7.35 -6.68 -11.57
N SER A 45 6.50 -7.43 -10.86
CA SER A 45 6.37 -8.88 -11.06
C SER A 45 5.79 -9.23 -12.45
N ALA A 46 4.92 -8.38 -12.99
CA ALA A 46 4.37 -8.56 -14.33
C ALA A 46 5.41 -8.24 -15.40
N ASP A 47 6.20 -7.19 -15.20
CA ASP A 47 7.28 -6.80 -16.10
C ASP A 47 8.38 -7.86 -16.15
N ILE A 48 8.79 -8.39 -14.99
CA ILE A 48 9.76 -9.50 -14.91
C ILE A 48 9.23 -10.71 -15.67
N ARG A 49 7.99 -11.16 -15.40
CA ARG A 49 7.39 -12.30 -16.12
C ARG A 49 7.30 -12.07 -17.63
N LYS A 50 7.00 -10.85 -18.06
CA LYS A 50 6.93 -10.48 -19.47
C LYS A 50 8.31 -10.56 -20.13
N ILE A 51 9.35 -10.08 -19.44
CA ILE A 51 10.74 -10.14 -19.93
C ILE A 51 11.22 -11.59 -19.97
N ASP A 52 10.99 -12.37 -18.92
CA ASP A 52 11.37 -13.78 -18.85
C ASP A 52 10.67 -14.61 -19.93
N GLY A 53 9.37 -14.41 -20.15
CA GLY A 53 8.64 -15.08 -21.24
C GLY A 53 9.07 -14.63 -22.65
N ALA A 54 9.61 -13.42 -22.78
CA ALA A 54 10.17 -12.91 -24.04
C ALA A 54 11.65 -13.31 -24.24
N LYS A 55 12.29 -13.92 -23.24
CA LYS A 55 13.68 -14.35 -23.31
C LYS A 55 13.77 -15.53 -24.29
N ARG A 56 14.34 -15.26 -25.46
CA ARG A 56 14.81 -16.31 -26.37
C ARG A 56 16.21 -16.70 -25.94
N GLU A 57 16.44 -17.97 -25.67
CA GLU A 57 17.80 -18.49 -25.59
C GLU A 57 18.45 -18.22 -26.94
N ARG A 58 19.44 -17.32 -26.97
CA ARG A 58 20.30 -17.21 -28.15
C ARG A 58 21.26 -18.39 -28.02
N ASP A 59 21.25 -19.26 -29.02
CA ASP A 59 22.32 -20.22 -29.29
C ASP A 59 23.61 -19.47 -29.66
N ASP A 60 24.11 -18.61 -28.77
CA ASP A 60 25.43 -17.97 -28.87
C ASP A 60 26.45 -18.90 -28.19
N GLU A 61 26.57 -20.13 -28.67
CA GLU A 61 27.75 -20.97 -28.47
C GLU A 61 28.54 -20.96 -29.78
N PRO A 62 29.80 -20.46 -29.80
CA PRO A 62 30.63 -20.57 -30.97
C PRO A 62 31.02 -22.04 -31.15
N ARG A 63 30.64 -22.63 -32.28
CA ARG A 63 31.21 -23.90 -32.77
C ARG A 63 32.69 -23.74 -33.13
#